data_AF-A0A9W8EF71-F1
#
_entry.id   AF-A0A9W8EF71-F1
#
_cell.length_a   1.000
_cell.length_b   1.000
_cell.length_c   1.000
_cell.angle_alpha   90.00
_cell.angle_beta   90.00
_cell.angle_gamma   90.00
#
_symmetry.space_group_name_H-M   'P 1'
#
loop_
_entity.id
_entity.type
_entity.pdbx_description
1 polymer ?
#
loop_
_entity_poly.entity_id
_entity_poly.type
_entity_poly.pdbx_seq_one_letter_code
_entity_poly.pdbx_strand_id
1 'polypeptide(L)'
;MIENGRKDDTSMEALYFLTPSKQSVARLIGDFGGSLSSQNQRAPGGRGGYGAPPASRQPVKYRAAHIYFTSELPDNLLALVKGSGITPYIKALKEMCIEYDVSGSRVFLTKLVDRPFYRLYSPVVVRGFNDELEVISKKLANVCGALKENPVVRYLLLDPETHGDTKARPLAFLFHTEMERIREVLPAADDDASRRKSPTELIIVDRSADPFAPVLH
;
A
#
# COMPACT_ATOMS: atom_id res chain seq x y z
N MET A 1 1.79 -7.66 -9.87
CA MET A 1 2.28 -6.73 -10.92
C MET A 1 1.57 -7.07 -12.22
N ILE A 2 1.13 -6.11 -13.03
CA ILE A 2 0.43 -6.38 -14.30
C ILE A 2 1.38 -7.05 -15.29
N GLU A 3 1.12 -8.26 -15.78
CA GLU A 3 2.03 -8.96 -16.70
C GLU A 3 2.07 -8.36 -18.12
N ASN A 4 3.17 -8.61 -18.83
CA ASN A 4 3.34 -8.21 -20.23
C ASN A 4 2.65 -9.21 -21.17
N GLY A 5 2.37 -8.81 -22.42
CA GLY A 5 1.89 -9.73 -23.46
C GLY A 5 0.41 -10.12 -23.38
N ARG A 6 -0.42 -9.36 -22.66
CA ARG A 6 -1.87 -9.57 -22.60
C ARG A 6 -2.53 -9.27 -23.95
N LYS A 7 -3.56 -10.03 -24.31
CA LYS A 7 -4.34 -9.87 -25.54
C LYS A 7 -5.11 -8.55 -25.50
N ASP A 8 -5.06 -7.81 -26.61
CA ASP A 8 -5.85 -6.60 -26.80
C ASP A 8 -7.29 -7.01 -27.17
N ASP A 9 -8.27 -6.50 -26.41
CA ASP A 9 -9.68 -6.75 -26.64
C ASP A 9 -10.52 -5.52 -26.27
N THR A 10 -10.71 -4.65 -27.25
CA THR A 10 -11.47 -3.40 -27.11
C THR A 10 -12.97 -3.61 -26.93
N SER A 11 -13.47 -4.84 -27.07
CA SER A 11 -14.87 -5.17 -26.77
C SER A 11 -15.11 -5.38 -25.27
N MET A 12 -14.05 -5.73 -24.52
CA MET A 12 -14.10 -6.11 -23.11
C MET A 12 -13.73 -4.95 -22.19
N GLU A 13 -14.24 -5.00 -20.96
CA GLU A 13 -13.79 -4.15 -19.86
C GLU A 13 -12.79 -4.93 -19.00
N ALA A 14 -11.80 -4.23 -18.45
CA ALA A 14 -10.76 -4.86 -17.64
C ALA A 14 -10.95 -4.56 -16.15
N LEU A 15 -10.78 -5.61 -15.35
CA LEU A 15 -10.75 -5.55 -13.89
C LEU A 15 -9.29 -5.61 -13.42
N TYR A 16 -8.84 -4.58 -12.73
CA TYR A 16 -7.46 -4.42 -12.27
C TYR A 16 -7.38 -4.53 -10.75
N PHE A 17 -6.64 -5.52 -10.26
CA PHE A 17 -6.24 -5.62 -8.84
C PHE A 17 -4.75 -5.29 -8.71
N LEU A 18 -4.44 -4.09 -8.21
CA LEU A 18 -3.09 -3.51 -8.31
C LEU A 18 -2.55 -3.09 -6.96
N THR A 19 -1.30 -3.44 -6.67
CA THR A 19 -0.55 -2.70 -5.66
C THR A 19 -0.18 -1.32 -6.20
N PRO A 20 -0.51 -0.22 -5.51
CA PRO A 20 -0.21 1.13 -5.95
C PRO A 20 1.31 1.30 -6.02
N SER A 21 1.83 1.35 -7.25
CA SER A 21 3.25 1.57 -7.52
C SER A 21 3.39 2.32 -8.83
N LYS A 22 4.51 3.02 -9.01
CA LYS A 22 4.83 3.70 -10.28
C LYS A 22 4.72 2.74 -11.47
N GLN A 23 5.18 1.51 -11.31
CA GLN A 23 5.13 0.49 -12.37
C GLN A 23 3.70 0.02 -12.67
N SER A 24 2.90 -0.27 -11.64
CA SER A 24 1.48 -0.65 -11.81
C SER A 24 0.69 0.46 -12.50
N VAL A 25 0.87 1.71 -12.06
CA VAL A 25 0.18 2.87 -12.61
C VAL A 25 0.66 3.17 -14.04
N ALA A 26 1.95 3.10 -14.32
CA ALA A 26 2.48 3.29 -15.67
C ALA A 26 1.94 2.23 -16.65
N ARG A 27 1.85 0.96 -16.22
CA ARG A 27 1.28 -0.11 -17.05
C ARG A 27 -0.21 0.07 -17.29
N LEU A 28 -0.96 0.45 -16.25
CA LEU A 28 -2.37 0.80 -16.36
C LEU A 28 -2.56 1.95 -17.39
N ILE A 29 -1.78 3.02 -17.29
CA ILE A 29 -1.84 4.15 -18.22
C ILE A 29 -1.51 3.72 -19.65
N GLY A 30 -0.49 2.88 -19.82
CA GLY A 30 -0.08 2.34 -21.12
C GLY A 30 -1.18 1.54 -21.83
N ASP A 31 -1.99 0.78 -21.07
CA ASP A 31 -3.09 -0.01 -21.64
C ASP A 31 -4.21 0.85 -22.28
N PHE A 32 -4.25 2.15 -22.00
CA PHE A 32 -5.26 3.08 -22.56
C PHE A 32 -4.64 4.18 -23.43
N GLY A 33 -3.41 3.96 -23.90
CA GLY A 33 -2.71 4.90 -24.78
C GLY A 33 -2.48 6.27 -24.13
N GLY A 34 -2.48 6.32 -22.80
CA GLY A 34 -2.13 7.52 -22.04
C GLY A 34 -0.63 7.77 -22.12
N SER A 35 -0.25 9.04 -22.22
CA SER A 35 1.16 9.45 -22.13
C SER A 35 1.37 10.07 -20.76
N LEU A 36 2.41 9.64 -20.05
CA LEU A 36 2.90 10.37 -18.88
C LEU A 36 3.39 11.72 -19.43
N SER A 37 2.63 12.78 -19.20
CA SER A 37 3.04 14.12 -19.58
C SER A 37 4.38 14.41 -18.90
N SER A 38 5.45 14.39 -19.68
CA SER A 38 6.78 14.76 -19.22
C SER A 38 6.79 16.26 -18.97
N GLN A 39 6.25 16.71 -17.84
CA GLN A 39 6.65 18.00 -17.29
C GLN A 39 8.16 17.91 -17.03
N ASN A 40 8.92 18.74 -17.77
CA ASN A 40 10.37 18.98 -17.69
C ASN A 40 11.32 18.16 -18.57
N GLN A 41 11.11 18.15 -19.89
CA GLN A 41 12.25 18.24 -20.83
C GLN A 41 11.92 19.21 -21.98
N ARG A 42 12.04 20.53 -21.71
CA ARG A 42 12.36 21.50 -22.76
C ARG A 42 13.89 21.56 -22.84
N ALA A 43 14.48 20.75 -23.71
CA ALA A 43 15.86 20.93 -24.12
C ALA A 43 15.96 22.23 -24.97
N PRO A 44 16.93 23.12 -24.71
CA PRO A 44 17.15 24.28 -25.56
C PRO A 44 17.96 23.88 -26.80
N GLY A 45 17.44 24.20 -27.98
CA GLY A 45 18.22 24.41 -29.21
C GLY A 45 18.92 23.19 -29.82
N GLY A 46 18.34 22.64 -30.89
CA GLY A 46 19.02 21.71 -31.79
C GLY A 46 18.40 21.72 -33.18
N ARG A 47 19.07 22.36 -34.14
CA ARG A 47 18.72 22.33 -35.57
C ARG A 47 19.13 20.99 -36.17
N GLY A 48 18.19 20.32 -36.84
CA GLY A 48 18.45 19.39 -37.93
C GLY A 48 18.75 17.94 -37.54
N GLY A 49 17.97 17.00 -38.11
CA GLY A 49 18.24 15.57 -38.06
C GLY A 49 16.95 14.77 -38.00
N TYR A 50 16.70 13.96 -39.04
CA TYR A 50 15.62 12.99 -39.24
C TYR A 50 14.69 12.80 -38.04
N GLY A 51 13.46 13.33 -38.17
CA GLY A 51 12.43 13.21 -37.15
C GLY A 51 12.28 11.76 -36.73
N ALA A 52 12.54 11.49 -35.45
CA ALA A 52 12.08 10.27 -34.82
C ALA A 52 10.58 10.11 -35.12
N PRO A 53 10.11 8.92 -35.53
CA PRO A 53 8.69 8.73 -35.78
C PRO A 53 7.92 9.19 -34.54
N PRO A 54 6.80 9.92 -34.70
CA PRO A 54 6.00 10.35 -33.57
C PRO A 54 5.74 9.11 -32.71
N ALA A 55 6.09 9.17 -31.43
CA ALA A 55 5.94 8.04 -30.51
C ALA A 55 4.55 7.45 -30.72
N SER A 56 4.50 6.26 -31.32
CA SER A 56 3.26 5.64 -31.74
C SER A 56 2.38 5.50 -30.50
N ARG A 57 1.29 6.26 -30.44
CA ARG A 57 0.32 6.16 -29.36
C ARG A 57 -0.12 4.70 -29.32
N GLN A 58 0.23 3.99 -28.24
CA GLN A 58 -0.16 2.59 -28.12
C GLN A 58 -1.69 2.49 -28.24
N PRO A 59 -2.21 1.53 -29.02
CA PRO A 59 -3.64 1.33 -29.14
C PRO A 59 -4.23 1.01 -27.76
N VAL A 60 -5.44 1.50 -27.54
CA VAL A 60 -6.22 1.20 -26.34
C VAL A 60 -6.51 -0.31 -26.32
N LYS A 61 -6.22 -0.98 -25.20
CA LYS A 61 -6.36 -2.43 -25.07
C LYS A 61 -7.74 -2.91 -24.65
N TYR A 62 -8.46 -2.09 -23.87
CA TYR A 62 -9.76 -2.45 -23.30
C TYR A 62 -10.74 -1.28 -23.42
N ARG A 63 -12.04 -1.57 -23.43
CA ARG A 63 -13.10 -0.56 -23.49
C ARG A 63 -13.13 0.35 -22.26
N ALA A 64 -12.86 -0.22 -21.09
CA ALA A 64 -12.90 0.49 -19.80
C ALA A 64 -12.05 -0.22 -18.73
N ALA A 65 -11.80 0.47 -17.62
CA ALA A 65 -11.08 -0.02 -16.45
C ALA A 65 -11.90 0.07 -15.16
N HIS A 66 -11.95 -1.03 -14.43
CA HIS A 66 -12.39 -1.10 -13.04
C HIS A 66 -11.16 -1.36 -12.17
N ILE A 67 -10.72 -0.35 -11.42
CA ILE A 67 -9.44 -0.34 -10.73
C ILE A 67 -9.66 -0.52 -9.23
N TYR A 68 -9.02 -1.53 -8.67
CA TYR A 68 -9.02 -1.87 -7.25
C TYR A 68 -7.58 -1.89 -6.76
N PHE A 69 -7.18 -0.85 -6.04
CA PHE A 69 -5.86 -0.81 -5.42
C PHE A 69 -5.85 -1.64 -4.13
N THR A 70 -4.77 -2.39 -3.90
CA THR A 70 -4.62 -3.22 -2.69
C THR A 70 -4.35 -2.37 -1.44
N SER A 71 -3.91 -1.13 -1.59
CA SER A 71 -3.70 -0.14 -0.54
C SER A 71 -4.18 1.24 -0.98
N GLU A 72 -4.17 2.19 -0.05
CA GLU A 72 -4.34 3.63 -0.29
C GLU A 72 -3.45 4.08 -1.47
N LEU A 73 -4.04 4.81 -2.42
CA LEU A 73 -3.33 5.32 -3.59
C LEU A 73 -2.66 6.65 -3.23
N PRO A 74 -1.32 6.73 -3.21
CA PRO A 74 -0.62 7.96 -2.92
C PRO A 74 -1.01 9.10 -3.86
N ASP A 75 -1.15 10.33 -3.33
CA ASP A 75 -1.60 11.51 -4.08
C ASP A 75 -0.78 11.77 -5.35
N ASN A 76 0.53 11.53 -5.29
CA ASN A 76 1.41 11.67 -6.45
C ASN A 76 1.07 10.65 -7.55
N LEU A 77 0.68 9.42 -7.21
CA LEU A 77 0.24 8.42 -8.18
C LEU A 77 -1.17 8.74 -8.70
N LEU A 78 -2.07 9.23 -7.85
CA LEU A 78 -3.39 9.71 -8.27
C LEU A 78 -3.28 10.87 -9.25
N ALA A 79 -2.38 11.82 -9.01
CA ALA A 79 -2.10 12.93 -9.91
C ALA A 79 -1.60 12.43 -11.28
N LEU A 80 -0.73 11.41 -11.31
CA LEU A 80 -0.29 10.78 -12.56
C LEU A 80 -1.46 10.14 -13.33
N VAL A 81 -2.35 9.43 -12.64
CA VAL A 81 -3.57 8.86 -13.27
C VAL A 81 -4.41 9.99 -13.87
N LYS A 82 -4.72 11.03 -13.09
CA LYS A 82 -5.53 12.18 -13.56
C LYS A 82 -4.89 12.92 -14.74
N GLY A 83 -3.57 13.07 -14.76
CA GLY A 83 -2.81 13.79 -15.79
C GLY A 83 -2.52 13.01 -17.07
N SER A 84 -2.85 11.71 -17.13
CA SER A 84 -2.46 10.81 -18.24
C SER A 84 -3.51 10.66 -19.35
N GLY A 85 -4.71 11.21 -19.15
CA GLY A 85 -5.82 11.07 -20.10
C GLY A 85 -6.57 9.73 -20.04
N ILE A 86 -6.26 8.86 -19.06
CA ILE A 86 -6.97 7.59 -18.83
C ILE A 86 -8.35 7.79 -18.18
N THR A 87 -8.60 8.92 -17.51
CA THR A 87 -9.83 9.19 -16.74
C THR A 87 -11.14 8.83 -17.45
N PRO A 88 -11.33 9.11 -18.76
CA PRO A 88 -12.56 8.74 -19.48
C PRO A 88 -12.84 7.22 -19.54
N TYR A 89 -11.81 6.39 -19.40
CA TYR A 89 -11.91 4.92 -19.42
C TYR A 89 -12.17 4.33 -18.04
N ILE A 90 -11.99 5.08 -16.95
CA ILE A 90 -12.15 4.59 -15.58
C ILE A 90 -13.63 4.56 -15.21
N LYS A 91 -14.17 3.36 -14.95
CA LYS A 91 -15.55 3.14 -14.48
C LYS A 91 -15.65 2.96 -12.98
N ALA A 92 -14.59 2.45 -12.36
CA ALA A 92 -14.45 2.36 -10.91
C ALA A 92 -12.99 2.57 -10.52
N LEU A 93 -12.77 3.29 -9.42
CA LEU A 93 -11.47 3.39 -8.76
C LEU A 93 -11.75 3.26 -7.26
N LYS A 94 -11.30 2.15 -6.67
CA LYS A 94 -11.50 1.83 -5.25
C LYS A 94 -10.19 1.42 -4.61
N GLU A 95 -10.03 1.80 -3.35
CA GLU A 95 -8.93 1.35 -2.49
C GLU A 95 -9.50 0.27 -1.58
N MET A 96 -8.96 -0.95 -1.67
CA MET A 96 -9.46 -2.08 -0.88
C MET A 96 -8.76 -2.19 0.47
N CYS A 97 -7.53 -1.68 0.58
CA CYS A 97 -6.73 -1.75 1.80
C CYS A 97 -6.56 -3.20 2.33
N ILE A 98 -6.27 -4.15 1.42
CA ILE A 98 -6.01 -5.57 1.73
C ILE A 98 -4.54 -5.86 1.40
N GLU A 99 -3.64 -5.51 2.32
CA GLU A 99 -2.20 -5.75 2.20
C GLU A 99 -1.68 -6.82 3.18
N TYR A 100 -2.44 -7.90 3.29
CA TYR A 100 -2.07 -9.06 4.09
C TYR A 100 -2.47 -10.35 3.37
N ASP A 101 -1.70 -11.40 3.62
CA ASP A 101 -2.04 -12.75 3.25
C ASP A 101 -2.60 -13.47 4.47
N VAL A 102 -3.62 -14.28 4.27
CA VAL A 102 -4.25 -15.05 5.34
C VAL A 102 -3.63 -16.46 5.33
N SER A 103 -3.14 -16.90 6.49
CA SER A 103 -2.58 -18.22 6.72
C SER A 103 -3.46 -19.01 7.69
N GLY A 104 -4.49 -19.67 7.17
CA GLY A 104 -5.50 -20.34 8.01
C GLY A 104 -6.51 -19.36 8.63
N SER A 105 -7.30 -19.81 9.61
CA SER A 105 -8.45 -19.02 10.11
C SER A 105 -8.10 -17.93 11.13
N ARG A 106 -6.87 -17.91 11.64
CA ARG A 106 -6.46 -17.05 12.78
C ARG A 106 -5.10 -16.39 12.61
N VAL A 107 -4.43 -16.58 11.48
CA VAL A 107 -3.11 -16.00 11.24
C VAL A 107 -3.15 -15.22 9.94
N PHE A 108 -2.55 -14.04 9.96
CA PHE A 108 -2.30 -13.25 8.78
C PHE A 108 -0.84 -12.79 8.77
N LEU A 109 -0.33 -12.51 7.57
CA LEU A 109 1.00 -11.98 7.33
C LEU A 109 0.82 -10.68 6.57
N THR A 110 1.30 -9.57 7.13
CA THR A 110 1.31 -8.31 6.39
C THR A 110 2.31 -8.41 5.24
N LYS A 111 1.93 -7.94 4.05
CA LYS A 111 2.82 -7.91 2.88
C LYS A 111 3.86 -6.82 3.07
N LEU A 112 4.90 -7.07 3.84
CA LEU A 112 5.96 -6.08 4.07
C LEU A 112 6.86 -5.93 2.83
N VAL A 113 7.53 -4.78 2.73
CA VAL A 113 8.54 -4.50 1.69
C VAL A 113 9.70 -5.48 1.76
N ASP A 114 10.58 -5.46 0.75
CA ASP A 114 11.73 -6.36 0.67
C ASP A 114 12.60 -6.32 1.96
N ARG A 115 12.81 -7.50 2.56
CA ARG A 115 13.64 -7.74 3.76
C ARG A 115 13.26 -6.90 4.99
N PRO A 116 12.04 -7.02 5.54
CA PRO A 116 11.58 -6.19 6.66
C PRO A 116 12.41 -6.41 7.93
N PHE A 117 12.84 -7.65 8.19
CA PHE A 117 13.70 -7.96 9.33
C PHE A 117 15.04 -7.24 9.24
N TYR A 118 15.68 -7.24 8.06
CA TYR A 118 16.93 -6.53 7.86
C TYR A 118 16.75 -5.02 8.05
N ARG A 119 15.67 -4.44 7.52
CA ARG A 119 15.41 -3.00 7.60
C ARG A 119 15.11 -2.53 9.03
N LEU A 120 14.49 -3.37 9.85
CA LEU A 120 14.15 -3.05 11.24
C LEU A 120 15.30 -3.33 12.21
N TYR A 121 16.10 -4.37 12.00
CA TYR A 121 17.05 -4.86 13.00
C TYR A 121 18.52 -4.75 12.59
N SER A 122 18.85 -4.42 11.34
CA SER A 122 20.24 -4.28 10.92
C SER A 122 20.85 -2.99 11.48
N PRO A 123 22.02 -3.03 12.15
CA PRO A 123 22.72 -1.83 12.60
C PRO A 123 23.26 -0.98 11.44
N VAL A 124 23.33 -1.55 10.22
CA VAL A 124 23.76 -0.84 9.01
C VAL A 124 22.64 0.01 8.42
N VAL A 125 21.38 -0.32 8.73
CA VAL A 125 20.22 0.44 8.26
C VAL A 125 19.91 1.53 9.29
N VAL A 126 20.49 2.71 9.09
CA VAL A 126 20.37 3.85 10.02
C VAL A 126 19.18 4.77 9.67
N ARG A 127 18.58 4.60 8.49
CA ARG A 127 17.51 5.48 7.97
C ARG A 127 16.29 4.66 7.53
N GLY A 128 15.13 5.29 7.56
CA GLY A 128 13.86 4.70 7.11
C GLY A 128 13.17 3.81 8.14
N PHE A 129 13.70 3.72 9.37
CA PHE A 129 13.06 2.94 10.45
C PHE A 129 11.63 3.43 10.74
N ASN A 130 11.42 4.74 10.85
CA ASN A 130 10.09 5.30 11.09
C ASN A 130 9.16 5.04 9.89
N ASP A 131 9.66 5.21 8.66
CA ASP A 131 8.90 4.91 7.44
C ASP A 131 8.43 3.43 7.41
N GLU A 132 9.27 2.49 7.86
CA GLU A 132 8.88 1.08 7.98
C GLU A 132 7.76 0.89 9.01
N LEU A 133 7.89 1.51 10.19
CA LEU A 133 6.86 1.40 11.23
C LEU A 133 5.53 2.04 10.79
N GLU A 134 5.57 3.15 10.06
CA GLU A 134 4.38 3.78 9.47
C GLU A 134 3.71 2.87 8.44
N VAL A 135 4.49 2.19 7.61
CA VAL A 135 3.94 1.21 6.66
C VAL A 135 3.30 0.04 7.41
N ILE A 136 3.93 -0.44 8.49
CA ILE A 136 3.37 -1.53 9.31
C ILE A 136 2.10 -1.07 10.02
N SER A 137 2.06 0.15 10.58
CA SER A 137 0.91 0.68 11.31
C SER A 137 -0.33 0.77 10.41
N LYS A 138 -0.17 1.31 9.19
CA LYS A 138 -1.24 1.36 8.18
C LYS A 138 -1.77 -0.01 7.82
N LYS A 139 -0.89 -1.00 7.65
CA LYS A 139 -1.30 -2.39 7.35
C LYS A 139 -2.06 -3.04 8.49
N LEU A 140 -1.66 -2.80 9.73
CA LEU A 140 -2.39 -3.28 10.90
C LEU A 140 -3.76 -2.59 11.01
N ALA A 141 -3.83 -1.28 10.76
CA ALA A 141 -5.09 -0.53 10.77
C ALA A 141 -6.07 -1.05 9.70
N ASN A 142 -5.55 -1.37 8.51
CA ASN A 142 -6.30 -2.02 7.44
C ASN A 142 -6.88 -3.38 7.85
N VAL A 143 -6.13 -4.20 8.58
CA VAL A 143 -6.64 -5.48 9.14
C VAL A 143 -7.78 -5.20 10.13
N CYS A 144 -7.62 -4.22 11.01
CA CYS A 144 -8.68 -3.84 11.96
C CYS A 144 -9.94 -3.35 11.22
N GLY A 145 -9.79 -2.55 10.17
CA GLY A 145 -10.89 -2.11 9.31
C GLY A 145 -11.61 -3.28 8.63
N ALA A 146 -10.86 -4.25 8.10
CA ALA A 146 -11.44 -5.45 7.49
C ALA A 146 -12.20 -6.34 8.48
N LEU A 147 -11.71 -6.44 9.72
CA LEU A 147 -12.38 -7.16 10.82
C LEU A 147 -13.50 -6.35 11.47
N LYS A 148 -13.61 -5.05 11.17
CA LYS A 148 -14.50 -4.09 11.84
C LYS A 148 -14.27 -4.05 13.35
N GLU A 149 -13.00 -4.02 13.75
CA GLU A 149 -12.56 -4.00 15.14
C GLU A 149 -11.87 -2.67 15.48
N ASN A 150 -12.09 -2.19 16.70
CA ASN A 150 -11.43 -0.99 17.23
C ASN A 150 -10.72 -1.34 18.55
N PRO A 151 -9.49 -1.88 18.48
CA PRO A 151 -8.86 -2.49 19.62
C PRO A 151 -8.26 -1.48 20.60
N VAL A 152 -8.24 -1.83 21.89
CA VAL A 152 -7.36 -1.20 22.88
C VAL A 152 -5.92 -1.64 22.61
N VAL A 153 -5.03 -0.67 22.41
CA VAL A 153 -3.64 -0.93 22.04
C VAL A 153 -2.79 -1.14 23.29
N ARG A 154 -2.10 -2.28 23.33
CA ARG A 154 -1.07 -2.60 24.33
C ARG A 154 0.24 -2.89 23.60
N TYR A 155 1.36 -2.67 24.28
CA TYR A 155 2.67 -2.96 23.71
C TYR A 155 3.63 -3.51 24.75
N LEU A 156 4.60 -4.28 24.26
CA LEU A 156 5.69 -4.81 25.06
C LEU A 156 6.62 -3.67 25.50
N LEU A 157 6.81 -3.55 26.81
CA LEU A 157 7.82 -2.71 27.42
C LEU A 157 8.83 -3.61 28.14
N LEU A 158 10.07 -3.61 27.66
CA LEU A 158 11.18 -4.30 28.31
C LEU A 158 12.14 -3.26 28.89
N ASP A 159 12.95 -3.71 29.84
CA ASP A 159 14.05 -2.92 30.38
C ASP A 159 15.04 -2.55 29.26
N PRO A 160 15.24 -1.25 28.95
CA PRO A 160 16.10 -0.82 27.86
C PRO A 160 17.57 -1.17 28.08
N GLU A 161 18.04 -1.27 29.33
CA GLU A 161 19.43 -1.61 29.62
C GLU A 161 19.76 -3.05 29.17
N THR A 162 18.82 -3.96 29.38
CA THR A 162 19.00 -5.37 29.06
C THR A 162 18.61 -5.72 27.62
N HIS A 163 17.59 -5.06 27.05
CA HIS A 163 16.97 -5.46 25.77
C HIS A 163 17.13 -4.45 24.63
N GLY A 164 17.70 -3.27 24.92
CA GLY A 164 17.78 -2.16 23.97
C GLY A 164 16.41 -1.54 23.64
N ASP A 165 16.39 -0.71 22.60
CA ASP A 165 15.17 -0.02 22.17
C ASP A 165 14.18 -0.98 21.51
N THR A 166 13.05 -1.22 22.20
CA THR A 166 11.94 -2.00 21.66
C THR A 166 11.24 -1.23 20.54
N LYS A 167 10.81 -1.97 19.53
CA LYS A 167 10.09 -1.44 18.36
C LYS A 167 8.58 -1.41 18.61
N ALA A 168 8.13 -2.13 19.63
CA ALA A 168 6.73 -2.26 20.00
C ALA A 168 6.09 -0.91 20.38
N ARG A 169 6.77 -0.10 21.21
CA ARG A 169 6.26 1.21 21.64
C ARG A 169 6.04 2.17 20.46
N PRO A 170 7.05 2.52 19.64
CA PRO A 170 6.84 3.47 18.54
C PRO A 170 5.79 2.97 17.54
N LEU A 171 5.75 1.66 17.25
CA LEU A 171 4.72 1.10 16.38
C LEU A 171 3.31 1.24 16.96
N ALA A 172 3.14 1.07 18.28
CA ALA A 172 1.87 1.25 18.95
C ALA A 172 1.34 2.68 18.87
N PHE A 173 2.21 3.68 19.02
CA PHE A 173 1.83 5.09 18.84
C PHE A 173 1.41 5.37 17.40
N LEU A 174 2.18 4.91 16.41
CA LEU A 174 1.84 5.10 15.00
C LEU A 174 0.54 4.40 14.60
N PHE A 175 0.29 3.19 15.13
CA PHE A 175 -0.96 2.48 14.93
C PHE A 175 -2.14 3.22 15.55
N HIS A 176 -2.00 3.71 16.78
CA HIS A 176 -3.05 4.47 17.44
C HIS A 176 -3.40 5.76 16.67
N THR A 177 -2.40 6.52 16.25
CA THR A 177 -2.59 7.72 15.41
C THR A 177 -3.30 7.41 14.10
N GLU A 178 -2.93 6.31 13.43
CA GLU A 178 -3.57 5.91 12.18
C GLU A 178 -5.03 5.48 12.37
N MET A 179 -5.35 4.77 13.46
CA MET A 179 -6.73 4.40 13.80
C MET A 179 -7.60 5.63 14.10
N GLU A 180 -7.06 6.64 14.80
CA GLU A 180 -7.76 7.91 15.03
C GLU A 180 -8.02 8.64 13.71
N ARG A 181 -7.02 8.70 12.81
CA ARG A 181 -7.19 9.28 11.46
C ARG A 181 -8.32 8.59 10.68
N ILE A 182 -8.37 7.25 10.70
CA ILE A 182 -9.41 6.49 10.02
C ILE A 182 -10.80 6.76 10.63
N ARG A 183 -10.88 6.90 11.96
CA ARG A 183 -12.13 7.23 12.67
C ARG A 183 -12.66 8.63 12.33
N GLU A 184 -11.80 9.59 12.05
CA GLU A 184 -12.21 10.93 11.64
C GLU A 184 -12.82 10.95 10.23
N VAL A 185 -12.35 10.07 9.35
CA VAL A 185 -12.74 10.03 7.93
C VAL A 185 -13.96 9.13 7.70
N LEU A 186 -14.11 8.06 8.47
CA LEU A 186 -15.24 7.15 8.35
C LEU A 186 -16.43 7.64 9.18
N PRO A 187 -17.66 7.70 8.62
CA PRO A 187 -18.83 8.04 9.40
C PRO A 187 -18.95 7.03 10.56
N ALA A 188 -19.25 7.53 11.75
CA ALA A 188 -19.52 6.67 12.91
C ALA A 188 -20.58 5.65 12.48
N ALA A 189 -20.20 4.38 12.44
CA ALA A 189 -21.15 3.32 12.14
C ALA A 189 -22.27 3.38 13.21
N ASP A 190 -23.53 3.29 12.78
CA ASP A 190 -24.69 3.05 13.65
C ASP A 190 -24.55 1.65 14.26
N ASP A 191 -23.63 1.51 15.20
CA ASP A 191 -23.09 0.21 15.57
C ASP A 191 -23.49 -0.13 17.00
N ASP A 192 -24.80 -0.34 17.19
CA ASP A 192 -25.38 -0.94 18.40
C ASP A 192 -24.74 -2.31 18.72
N ALA A 193 -24.21 -2.99 17.70
CA ALA A 193 -23.44 -4.22 17.84
C ALA A 193 -22.03 -4.01 18.42
N SER A 194 -21.35 -2.91 18.07
CA SER A 194 -20.03 -2.57 18.62
C SER A 194 -20.08 -2.30 20.14
N ARG A 195 -21.16 -1.69 20.63
CA ARG A 195 -21.38 -1.38 22.05
C ARG A 195 -21.60 -2.62 22.93
N ARG A 196 -21.98 -3.75 22.32
CA ARG A 196 -22.26 -5.02 23.01
C ARG A 196 -21.08 -5.98 23.01
N LYS A 197 -20.02 -5.71 22.23
CA LYS A 197 -18.82 -6.54 22.19
C LYS A 197 -17.88 -6.19 23.34
N SER A 198 -17.24 -7.19 23.92
CA SER A 198 -16.08 -6.99 24.78
C SER A 198 -15.00 -6.24 23.98
N PRO A 199 -14.24 -5.32 24.60
CA PRO A 199 -13.21 -4.58 23.89
C PRO A 199 -12.16 -5.56 23.38
N THR A 200 -11.94 -5.54 22.07
CA THR A 200 -10.83 -6.25 21.43
C THR A 200 -9.51 -5.61 21.89
N GLU A 201 -8.48 -6.41 22.10
CA GLU A 201 -7.14 -5.91 22.43
C GLU A 201 -6.17 -6.23 21.30
N LEU A 202 -5.32 -5.27 20.95
CA LEU A 202 -4.17 -5.47 20.07
C LEU A 202 -2.91 -5.37 20.90
N ILE A 203 -2.19 -6.48 21.03
CA ILE A 203 -0.91 -6.54 21.73
C ILE A 203 0.21 -6.50 20.69
N ILE A 204 1.02 -5.45 20.74
CA ILE A 204 2.17 -5.26 19.85
C ILE A 204 3.43 -5.72 20.57
N VAL A 205 4.11 -6.69 19.96
CA VAL A 205 5.40 -7.21 20.41
C VAL A 205 6.43 -7.07 19.29
N ASP A 206 7.70 -7.20 19.64
CA ASP A 206 8.77 -7.36 18.67
C ASP A 206 9.56 -8.64 18.95
N ARG A 207 10.61 -8.91 18.16
CA ARG A 207 11.36 -10.17 18.24
C ARG A 207 12.17 -10.34 19.53
N SER A 208 12.37 -9.29 20.32
CA SER A 208 13.00 -9.40 21.64
C SER A 208 12.13 -10.12 22.67
N ALA A 209 10.82 -10.26 22.42
CA ALA A 209 9.89 -10.93 23.33
C ALA A 209 10.22 -12.42 23.55
N ASP A 210 10.70 -13.09 22.50
CA ASP A 210 11.09 -14.50 22.53
C ASP A 210 12.15 -14.77 21.44
N PRO A 211 13.45 -14.74 21.81
CA PRO A 211 14.52 -15.05 20.88
C PRO A 211 14.71 -16.56 20.66
N PHE A 212 14.06 -17.42 21.46
CA PHE A 212 14.32 -18.87 21.47
C PHE A 212 13.31 -19.63 20.62
N ALA A 213 12.00 -19.37 20.75
CA ALA A 213 10.98 -20.12 20.02
C ALA A 213 11.21 -20.22 18.50
N PRO A 214 11.73 -19.18 17.79
CA PRO A 214 11.99 -19.28 16.35
C PRO A 214 13.16 -20.20 15.96
N VAL A 215 14.04 -20.59 16.89
CA VAL A 215 15.25 -21.39 16.62
C VAL A 215 15.24 -22.77 17.26
N LEU A 216 14.24 -23.07 18.10
CA LEU A 216 14.06 -24.39 18.66
C LEU A 216 13.65 -25.39 17.56
N HIS A 217 14.22 -26.59 17.63
CA HIS A 217 13.97 -27.70 16.70
C HIS A 217 12.62 -28.39 16.95
#